data_AF-A0A2T8IFB2-F1
#
_entry.id   AF-A0A2T8IFB2-F1
#
_cell.length_a   1.000
_cell.length_b   1.000
_cell.length_c   1.000
_cell.angle_alpha   90.00
_cell.angle_beta   90.00
_cell.angle_gamma   90.00
#
_symmetry.space_group_name_H-M   'P 1'
#
loop_
_entity.id
_entity.type
_entity.pdbx_description
1 polymer ?
#
loop_
_entity_poly.entity_id
_entity_poly.type
_entity_poly.pdbx_seq_one_letter_code
_entity_poly.pdbx_strand_id
1 'polypeptide(L)'
;MNKLSFGIQAAYHIKSIFSEARTLYSSKAQKNKIFQFLHCWIKMRNYPKFESLGGAEEEEGDGSGKGQTPDLAQANQEKRPIGRKPAKQRLRTGGDEGPYKEAIKELILDKKEEKKLKGERWEEERKIKEERWKETRMIHQQKISLGKKNLMWEQEQRIMFCDLSTMDSDKKNYVLAMRHKLQHQSWLP
;
A
#
# COMPACT_ATOMS: atom_id res chain seq x y z
N MET A 1 -18.45 16.70 -0.78
CA MET A 1 -18.65 15.24 -0.95
C MET A 1 -17.49 14.74 -1.80
N ASN A 2 -16.59 13.97 -1.20
CA ASN A 2 -15.18 13.92 -1.61
C ASN A 2 -14.94 12.88 -2.71
N LYS A 3 -14.83 13.32 -3.97
CA LYS A 3 -14.47 12.47 -5.13
C LYS A 3 -13.16 11.69 -4.91
N LEU A 4 -12.26 12.21 -4.06
CA LEU A 4 -11.00 11.53 -3.66
C LEU A 4 -11.22 10.23 -2.87
N SER A 5 -12.29 10.10 -2.07
CA SER A 5 -12.49 8.89 -1.25
C SER A 5 -12.95 7.71 -2.09
N PHE A 6 -13.75 7.97 -3.13
CA PHE A 6 -14.23 6.95 -4.05
C PHE A 6 -13.11 6.36 -4.92
N GLY A 7 -12.19 7.21 -5.42
CA GLY A 7 -11.05 6.75 -6.23
C GLY A 7 -10.09 5.84 -5.46
N ILE A 8 -9.82 6.20 -4.20
CA ILE A 8 -8.97 5.38 -3.31
C ILE A 8 -9.66 4.05 -3.00
N GLN A 9 -10.96 4.08 -2.69
CA GLN A 9 -11.74 2.88 -2.37
C GLN A 9 -11.87 1.94 -3.58
N ALA A 10 -12.04 2.48 -4.79
CA ALA A 10 -12.02 1.71 -6.03
C ALA A 10 -10.64 1.07 -6.30
N ALA A 11 -9.54 1.78 -6.04
CA ALA A 11 -8.20 1.24 -6.22
C ALA A 11 -7.87 0.11 -5.23
N TYR A 12 -8.34 0.21 -3.97
CA TYR A 12 -8.21 -0.87 -2.99
C TYR A 12 -9.06 -2.09 -3.36
N HIS A 13 -10.28 -1.86 -3.85
CA HIS A 13 -11.19 -2.92 -4.29
C HIS A 13 -10.62 -3.69 -5.49
N ILE A 14 -10.07 -2.99 -6.48
CA ILE A 14 -9.44 -3.61 -7.66
C ILE A 14 -8.19 -4.40 -7.26
N LYS A 15 -7.35 -3.87 -6.36
CA LYS A 15 -6.18 -4.59 -5.83
C LYS A 15 -6.57 -5.84 -5.05
N SER A 16 -7.66 -5.77 -4.27
CA SER A 16 -8.18 -6.91 -3.51
C SER A 16 -8.66 -8.02 -4.45
N ILE A 17 -9.50 -7.68 -5.44
CA ILE A 17 -9.99 -8.64 -6.44
C ILE A 17 -8.83 -9.29 -7.19
N PHE A 18 -7.80 -8.51 -7.55
CA PHE A 18 -6.65 -9.04 -8.29
C PHE A 18 -5.80 -9.99 -7.44
N SER A 19 -5.65 -9.70 -6.14
CA SER A 19 -4.94 -10.56 -5.20
C SER A 19 -5.69 -11.87 -4.94
N GLU A 20 -7.01 -11.78 -4.80
CA GLU A 20 -7.88 -12.94 -4.57
C GLU A 20 -7.97 -13.84 -5.80
N ALA A 21 -8.04 -13.26 -7.00
CA ALA A 21 -7.92 -14.02 -8.24
C ALA A 21 -6.54 -14.72 -8.34
N ARG A 22 -5.46 -14.06 -7.91
CA ARG A 22 -4.11 -14.65 -7.95
C ARG A 22 -3.96 -15.87 -7.04
N THR A 23 -4.58 -15.87 -5.87
CA THR A 23 -4.54 -17.01 -4.93
C THR A 23 -5.43 -18.15 -5.41
N LEU A 24 -6.63 -17.84 -5.91
CA LEU A 24 -7.57 -18.83 -6.45
C LEU A 24 -7.03 -19.57 -7.68
N TYR A 25 -6.24 -18.88 -8.52
CA TYR A 25 -5.64 -19.51 -9.71
C TYR A 25 -4.27 -20.15 -9.46
N SER A 26 -3.49 -19.67 -8.48
CA SER A 26 -2.25 -20.35 -8.07
C SER A 26 -2.50 -21.72 -7.45
N SER A 27 -3.66 -21.94 -6.82
CA SER A 27 -4.01 -23.23 -6.21
C SER A 27 -4.50 -24.28 -7.22
N LYS A 28 -4.86 -23.88 -8.46
CA LYS A 28 -5.43 -24.76 -9.50
C LYS A 28 -4.58 -24.88 -10.77
N ALA A 29 -3.48 -24.15 -10.91
CA ALA A 29 -2.67 -24.16 -12.12
C ALA A 29 -1.64 -25.30 -12.15
N GLN A 30 -1.74 -26.17 -13.16
CA GLN A 30 -0.64 -27.05 -13.58
C GLN A 30 0.61 -26.19 -13.84
N LYS A 31 1.75 -26.64 -13.32
CA LYS A 31 2.95 -25.85 -12.97
C LYS A 31 3.65 -25.03 -14.08
N ASN A 32 3.14 -24.94 -15.32
CA ASN A 32 3.83 -24.28 -16.43
C ASN A 32 2.93 -23.43 -17.36
N LYS A 33 1.72 -23.02 -16.96
CA LYS A 33 0.90 -22.08 -17.77
C LYS A 33 0.84 -20.71 -17.11
N ILE A 34 1.53 -19.72 -17.72
CA ILE A 34 1.37 -18.31 -17.37
C ILE A 34 -0.11 -17.94 -17.51
N PHE A 35 -0.65 -17.29 -16.49
CA PHE A 35 -2.05 -16.91 -16.36
C PHE A 35 -2.53 -16.15 -17.60
N GLN A 36 -3.40 -16.79 -18.39
CA GLN A 36 -3.85 -16.27 -19.69
C GLN A 36 -4.50 -14.89 -19.57
N PHE A 37 -5.16 -14.60 -18.44
CA PHE A 37 -5.79 -13.31 -18.19
C PHE A 37 -4.79 -12.17 -17.96
N LEU A 38 -3.64 -12.45 -17.32
CA LEU A 38 -2.57 -11.44 -17.17
C LEU A 38 -1.92 -11.15 -18.53
N HIS A 39 -1.78 -12.17 -19.39
CA HIS A 39 -1.33 -11.96 -20.75
C HIS A 39 -2.32 -11.09 -21.55
N CYS A 40 -3.62 -11.35 -21.47
CA CYS A 40 -4.65 -10.52 -22.10
C CYS A 40 -4.67 -9.08 -21.56
N TRP A 41 -4.51 -8.88 -20.24
CA TRP A 41 -4.48 -7.54 -19.63
C TRP A 41 -3.26 -6.73 -20.07
N ILE A 42 -2.07 -7.34 -20.09
CA ILE A 42 -0.85 -6.69 -20.58
C ILE A 42 -0.99 -6.29 -22.06
N LYS A 43 -1.77 -7.06 -22.84
CA LYS A 43 -2.04 -6.77 -24.25
C LYS A 43 -3.09 -5.67 -24.46
N MET A 44 -4.09 -5.56 -23.58
CA MET A 44 -5.18 -4.58 -23.70
C MET A 44 -4.88 -3.21 -23.06
N ARG A 45 -3.95 -3.13 -22.10
CA ARG A 45 -3.67 -1.87 -21.38
C ARG A 45 -3.04 -0.76 -22.24
N ASN A 46 -2.51 -1.11 -23.41
CA ASN A 46 -1.91 -0.17 -24.37
C ASN A 46 -2.86 0.14 -25.54
N TYR A 47 -4.16 -0.17 -25.41
CA TYR A 47 -5.13 0.15 -26.44
C TYR A 47 -5.58 1.62 -26.31
N PRO A 48 -5.61 2.40 -27.41
CA PRO A 48 -5.82 3.85 -27.35
C PRO A 48 -7.15 4.27 -26.70
N LYS A 49 -8.14 3.38 -26.66
CA LYS A 49 -9.42 3.58 -25.96
C LYS A 49 -9.26 3.83 -24.45
N PHE A 50 -8.12 3.46 -23.85
CA PHE A 50 -7.81 3.67 -22.44
C PHE A 50 -6.81 4.80 -22.19
N GLU A 51 -6.16 5.34 -23.23
CA GLU A 51 -5.29 6.52 -23.12
C GLU A 51 -6.10 7.82 -23.01
N SER A 52 -7.30 7.86 -23.60
CA SER A 52 -8.20 9.03 -23.58
C SER A 52 -8.81 9.36 -22.21
N LEU A 53 -8.63 8.51 -21.20
CA LEU A 53 -9.13 8.74 -19.83
C LEU A 53 -8.09 9.42 -18.92
N GLY A 54 -6.86 9.63 -19.41
CA GLY A 54 -5.76 10.22 -18.65
C GLY A 54 -5.51 11.71 -18.88
N GLY A 55 -6.29 12.37 -19.74
CA GLY A 55 -6.11 13.78 -20.07
C GLY A 55 -7.42 14.44 -20.47
N ALA A 56 -8.12 15.00 -19.50
CA ALA A 56 -9.11 16.04 -19.72
C ALA A 56 -8.73 17.21 -18.82
N GLU A 57 -8.05 18.16 -19.44
CA GLU A 57 -7.69 19.47 -18.92
C GLU A 57 -8.98 20.21 -18.52
N GLU A 58 -8.92 20.97 -17.42
CA GLU A 58 -9.98 21.87 -16.98
C GLU A 58 -10.04 23.06 -17.95
N GLU A 59 -10.88 22.97 -18.98
CA GLU A 59 -11.29 24.12 -19.79
C GLU A 59 -12.59 24.72 -19.23
N GLU A 60 -12.57 26.04 -18.99
CA GLU A 60 -13.73 26.88 -18.73
C GLU A 60 -14.75 26.79 -19.88
N GLY A 61 -16.03 26.65 -19.53
CA GLY A 61 -17.15 26.72 -20.46
C GLY A 61 -18.31 27.50 -19.86
N ASP A 62 -18.40 28.78 -20.26
CA ASP A 62 -19.56 29.65 -20.15
C ASP A 62 -20.81 28.99 -20.76
N GLY A 63 -21.94 29.13 -20.06
CA GLY A 63 -23.20 28.44 -20.35
C GLY A 63 -24.40 29.17 -19.78
N SER A 64 -24.52 30.45 -20.17
CA SER A 64 -25.72 31.27 -20.10
C SER A 64 -27.02 30.52 -20.45
N GLY A 65 -27.99 30.54 -19.52
CA GLY A 65 -29.34 30.03 -19.71
C GLY A 65 -30.35 30.87 -18.94
N LYS A 66 -30.70 32.04 -19.50
CA LYS A 66 -31.77 32.93 -19.05
C LYS A 66 -33.15 32.26 -19.20
N GLY A 67 -33.98 32.38 -18.17
CA GLY A 67 -35.44 32.34 -18.26
C GLY A 67 -36.01 33.53 -17.48
N GLN A 68 -36.65 34.44 -18.20
CA GLN A 68 -37.06 35.79 -17.78
C GLN A 68 -38.30 35.83 -16.87
N THR A 69 -38.30 36.81 -15.97
CA THR A 69 -39.42 37.43 -15.24
C THR A 69 -40.42 38.15 -16.18
N PRO A 70 -41.66 38.43 -15.74
CA PRO A 70 -42.01 39.77 -15.19
C PRO A 70 -43.01 39.68 -14.00
N ASP A 71 -42.75 40.31 -12.86
CA ASP A 71 -43.08 41.72 -12.49
C ASP A 71 -44.58 42.00 -12.31
N LEU A 72 -45.01 42.41 -11.10
CA LEU A 72 -45.70 43.68 -10.84
C LEU A 72 -46.14 43.85 -9.35
N ALA A 73 -45.68 44.96 -8.76
CA ALA A 73 -46.29 45.83 -7.74
C ALA A 73 -46.78 45.32 -6.35
N GLN A 74 -46.08 45.83 -5.33
CA GLN A 74 -46.59 46.47 -4.09
C GLN A 74 -47.92 45.98 -3.45
N ALA A 75 -47.82 45.41 -2.25
CA ALA A 75 -48.72 45.70 -1.11
C ALA A 75 -47.99 45.30 0.19
N ASN A 76 -47.42 46.27 0.90
CA ASN A 76 -48.00 46.93 2.08
C ASN A 76 -47.93 46.07 3.36
N GLN A 77 -47.53 46.74 4.43
CA GLN A 77 -47.14 46.21 5.73
C GLN A 77 -48.30 45.50 6.41
N GLU A 78 -48.05 44.35 7.02
CA GLU A 78 -48.67 44.04 8.30
C GLU A 78 -47.86 42.97 9.06
N LYS A 79 -47.57 43.30 10.32
CA LYS A 79 -46.74 42.54 11.25
C LYS A 79 -47.32 41.14 11.43
N ARG A 80 -46.56 40.09 11.05
CA ARG A 80 -46.84 38.75 11.56
C ARG A 80 -46.70 38.79 13.10
N PRO A 81 -47.69 38.34 13.88
CA PRO A 81 -47.53 38.26 15.33
C PRO A 81 -46.39 37.30 15.64
N ILE A 82 -45.55 37.67 16.60
CA ILE A 82 -44.44 36.84 17.07
C ILE A 82 -45.02 35.59 17.77
N GLY A 83 -45.31 34.56 16.98
CA GLY A 83 -45.83 33.28 17.45
C GLY A 83 -44.72 32.43 18.07
N ARG A 84 -44.19 32.84 19.22
CA ARG A 84 -43.37 31.96 20.07
C ARG A 84 -44.18 31.60 21.29
N LYS A 85 -44.91 30.48 21.19
CA LYS A 85 -45.61 29.87 22.32
C LYS A 85 -44.63 29.71 23.50
N PRO A 86 -44.98 30.12 24.73
CA PRO A 86 -44.14 29.91 25.92
C PRO A 86 -43.80 28.43 26.15
N ALA A 87 -44.62 27.51 25.62
CA ALA A 87 -44.35 26.08 25.57
C ALA A 87 -43.02 25.73 24.85
N LYS A 88 -42.68 26.42 23.74
CA LYS A 88 -41.42 26.16 23.00
C LYS A 88 -40.20 26.75 23.71
N GLN A 89 -40.40 27.74 24.58
CA GLN A 89 -39.34 28.34 25.40
C GLN A 89 -39.10 27.52 26.68
N ARG A 90 -40.17 27.01 27.33
CA ARG A 90 -40.06 26.09 28.48
C ARG A 90 -39.41 24.75 28.12
N LEU A 91 -39.54 24.31 26.86
CA LEU A 91 -38.80 23.16 26.33
C LEU A 91 -37.29 23.40 26.20
N ARG A 92 -36.81 24.67 26.24
CA ARG A 92 -35.38 24.96 26.22
C ARG A 92 -34.73 25.00 27.60
N THR A 93 -35.53 25.23 28.65
CA THR A 93 -35.01 25.40 30.03
C THR A 93 -35.00 24.10 30.84
N GLY A 94 -35.61 23.01 30.36
CA GLY A 94 -35.71 21.74 31.09
C GLY A 94 -34.84 20.59 30.56
N GLY A 95 -33.84 20.87 29.74
CA GLY A 95 -33.16 19.85 28.92
C GLY A 95 -31.96 19.14 29.55
N ASP A 96 -31.64 19.38 30.83
CA ASP A 96 -30.30 19.07 31.33
C ASP A 96 -30.17 17.81 32.22
N GLU A 97 -31.25 17.09 32.51
CA GLU A 97 -31.22 15.97 33.47
C GLU A 97 -32.13 14.80 33.07
N GLY A 98 -32.15 14.48 31.78
CA GLY A 98 -32.80 13.27 31.29
C GLY A 98 -31.86 12.05 31.33
N PRO A 99 -32.35 10.83 31.62
CA PRO A 99 -31.54 9.60 31.72
C PRO A 99 -30.70 9.27 30.47
N TYR A 100 -30.99 9.90 29.33
CA TYR A 100 -30.19 9.78 28.10
C TYR A 100 -28.90 10.60 28.08
N LYS A 101 -28.76 11.66 28.91
CA LYS A 101 -27.56 12.52 28.93
C LYS A 101 -26.32 11.73 29.35
N GLU A 102 -26.48 10.81 30.29
CA GLU A 102 -25.42 9.94 30.79
C GLU A 102 -25.05 8.87 29.75
N ALA A 103 -26.05 8.19 29.17
CA ALA A 103 -25.84 7.23 28.08
C ALA A 103 -25.13 7.84 26.85
N ILE A 104 -25.44 9.09 26.49
CA ILE A 104 -24.75 9.79 25.39
C ILE A 104 -23.29 10.09 25.75
N LYS A 105 -23.01 10.46 27.00
CA LYS A 105 -21.63 10.70 27.46
C LYS A 105 -20.81 9.41 27.45
N GLU A 106 -21.36 8.30 27.92
CA GLU A 106 -20.72 6.99 27.86
C GLU A 106 -20.39 6.58 26.43
N LEU A 107 -21.35 6.69 25.50
CA LEU A 107 -21.11 6.40 24.07
C LEU A 107 -19.97 7.24 23.46
N ILE A 108 -19.81 8.49 23.89
CA ILE A 108 -18.71 9.35 23.43
C ILE A 108 -17.37 8.89 24.00
N LEU A 109 -17.34 8.47 25.27
CA LEU A 109 -16.14 7.94 25.93
C LEU A 109 -15.73 6.61 25.30
N ASP A 110 -16.66 5.67 25.15
CA ASP A 110 -16.42 4.37 24.51
C ASP A 110 -15.88 4.55 23.09
N LYS A 111 -16.47 5.47 22.32
CA LYS A 111 -16.01 5.77 20.96
C LYS A 111 -14.64 6.44 20.92
N LYS A 112 -14.23 7.12 22.00
CA LYS A 112 -12.88 7.70 22.14
C LYS A 112 -11.87 6.62 22.53
N GLU A 113 -12.22 5.70 23.41
CA GLU A 113 -11.38 4.55 23.78
C GLU A 113 -11.22 3.57 22.63
N GLU A 114 -12.29 3.26 21.88
CA GLU A 114 -12.24 2.41 20.69
C GLU A 114 -11.26 2.96 19.65
N LYS A 115 -11.27 4.29 19.44
CA LYS A 115 -10.32 4.95 18.53
C LYS A 115 -8.87 4.86 19.02
N LYS A 116 -8.65 4.96 20.34
CA LYS A 116 -7.31 4.81 20.93
C LYS A 116 -6.81 3.38 20.76
N LEU A 117 -7.60 2.39 21.16
CA LEU A 117 -7.27 0.97 21.01
C LEU A 117 -7.02 0.60 19.55
N LYS A 118 -7.85 1.12 18.63
CA LYS A 118 -7.64 0.92 17.20
C LYS A 118 -6.32 1.54 16.74
N GLY A 119 -5.99 2.74 17.22
CA GLY A 119 -4.71 3.41 16.95
C GLY A 119 -3.51 2.61 17.46
N GLU A 120 -3.56 2.12 18.69
CA GLU A 120 -2.53 1.28 19.30
C GLU A 120 -2.32 -0.02 18.51
N ARG A 121 -3.42 -0.69 18.11
CA ARG A 121 -3.36 -1.86 17.23
C ARG A 121 -2.66 -1.57 15.90
N TRP A 122 -2.96 -0.43 15.26
CA TRP A 122 -2.30 -0.04 14.00
C TRP A 122 -0.80 0.26 14.19
N GLU A 123 -0.41 0.84 15.33
CA GLU A 123 0.98 1.10 15.70
C GLU A 123 1.76 -0.22 15.84
N GLU A 124 1.22 -1.18 16.59
CA GLU A 124 1.81 -2.49 16.78
C GLU A 124 1.94 -3.26 15.46
N GLU A 125 0.90 -3.25 14.63
CA GLU A 125 0.93 -3.91 13.33
C GLU A 125 2.00 -3.31 12.40
N ARG A 126 2.15 -1.99 12.41
CA ARG A 126 3.24 -1.34 11.67
C ARG A 126 4.60 -1.72 12.22
N LYS A 127 4.77 -1.77 13.55
CA LYS A 127 6.04 -2.17 14.17
C LYS A 127 6.41 -3.60 13.82
N ILE A 128 5.46 -4.54 13.90
CA ILE A 128 5.66 -5.95 13.48
C ILE A 128 6.06 -6.02 12.01
N LYS A 129 5.39 -5.25 11.14
CA LYS A 129 5.69 -5.22 9.71
C LYS A 129 7.09 -4.65 9.43
N GLU A 130 7.49 -3.63 10.17
CA GLU A 130 8.82 -3.03 10.08
C GLU A 130 9.90 -4.01 10.53
N GLU A 131 9.72 -4.66 11.67
CA GLU A 131 10.65 -5.67 12.17
C GLU A 131 10.79 -6.85 11.20
N ARG A 132 9.68 -7.36 10.67
CA ARG A 132 9.70 -8.40 9.63
C ARG A 132 10.46 -7.97 8.38
N TRP A 133 10.34 -6.71 7.98
CA TRP A 133 11.07 -6.17 6.83
C TRP A 133 12.57 -6.02 7.13
N LYS A 134 12.94 -5.58 8.33
CA LYS A 134 14.34 -5.53 8.80
C LYS A 134 14.95 -6.93 8.82
N GLU A 135 14.25 -7.90 9.40
CA GLU A 135 14.68 -9.30 9.46
C GLU A 135 14.89 -9.87 8.05
N THR A 136 13.91 -9.69 7.15
CA THR A 136 14.01 -10.16 5.76
C THR A 136 15.24 -9.57 5.05
N ARG A 137 15.52 -8.28 5.29
CA ARG A 137 16.70 -7.61 4.72
C ARG A 137 17.99 -8.18 5.28
N MET A 138 18.07 -8.40 6.59
CA MET A 138 19.25 -9.00 7.24
C MET A 138 19.51 -10.40 6.73
N ILE A 139 18.48 -11.26 6.66
CA ILE A 139 18.59 -12.61 6.11
C ILE A 139 19.09 -12.57 4.66
N HIS A 140 18.55 -11.67 3.83
CA HIS A 140 18.98 -11.52 2.45
C HIS A 140 20.46 -11.12 2.36
N GLN A 141 20.89 -10.15 3.17
CA GLN A 141 22.28 -9.71 3.22
C GLN A 141 23.23 -10.82 3.71
N GLN A 142 22.84 -11.57 4.75
CA GLN A 142 23.59 -12.72 5.23
C GLN A 142 23.70 -13.81 4.16
N LYS A 143 22.60 -14.08 3.42
CA LYS A 143 22.59 -15.03 2.32
C LYS A 143 23.55 -14.61 1.19
N ILE A 144 23.61 -13.34 0.84
CA ILE A 144 24.58 -12.81 -0.13
C ILE A 144 26.01 -12.99 0.40
N SER A 145 26.25 -12.65 1.66
CA SER A 145 27.57 -12.79 2.30
C SER A 145 28.05 -14.24 2.30
N LEU A 146 27.19 -15.18 2.68
CA LEU A 146 27.46 -16.61 2.62
C LEU A 146 27.69 -17.08 1.18
N GLY A 147 26.87 -16.64 0.22
CA GLY A 147 27.06 -16.97 -1.19
C GLY A 147 28.42 -16.52 -1.73
N LYS A 148 28.88 -15.31 -1.35
CA LYS A 148 30.22 -14.82 -1.71
C LYS A 148 31.33 -15.68 -1.11
N LYS A 149 31.21 -16.05 0.18
CA LYS A 149 32.19 -16.92 0.84
C LYS A 149 32.25 -18.30 0.22
N ASN A 150 31.10 -18.89 -0.11
CA ASN A 150 31.04 -20.17 -0.82
C ASN A 150 31.72 -20.09 -2.18
N LEU A 151 31.46 -19.03 -2.96
CA LEU A 151 32.08 -18.86 -4.27
C LEU A 151 33.62 -18.75 -4.17
N MET A 152 34.11 -17.97 -3.21
CA MET A 152 35.55 -17.87 -2.93
C MET A 152 36.12 -19.24 -2.55
N TRP A 153 35.48 -19.94 -1.64
CA TRP A 153 35.87 -21.29 -1.22
C TRP A 153 35.91 -22.27 -2.40
N GLU A 154 34.88 -22.30 -3.24
CA GLU A 154 34.85 -23.14 -4.44
C GLU A 154 36.01 -22.82 -5.40
N GLN A 155 36.34 -21.54 -5.57
CA GLN A 155 37.49 -21.13 -6.37
C GLN A 155 38.82 -21.61 -5.76
N GLU A 156 38.99 -21.47 -4.45
CA GLU A 156 40.17 -21.95 -3.73
C GLU A 156 40.32 -23.46 -3.83
N GLN A 157 39.22 -24.21 -3.66
CA GLN A 157 39.18 -25.66 -3.83
C GLN A 157 39.58 -26.07 -5.26
N ARG A 158 39.04 -25.38 -6.28
CA ARG A 158 39.44 -25.64 -7.67
C ARG A 158 40.94 -25.46 -7.88
N ILE A 159 41.54 -24.42 -7.28
CA ILE A 159 43.00 -24.19 -7.36
C ILE A 159 43.76 -25.28 -6.60
N MET A 160 43.34 -25.62 -5.37
CA MET A 160 43.99 -26.60 -4.51
C MET A 160 44.00 -28.01 -5.12
N PHE A 161 42.91 -28.41 -5.78
CA PHE A 161 42.72 -29.76 -6.32
C PHE A 161 42.87 -29.88 -7.85
N CYS A 162 43.26 -28.81 -8.56
CA CYS A 162 43.51 -28.86 -10.00
C CYS A 162 44.58 -29.92 -10.36
N ASP A 163 44.30 -30.86 -11.26
CA ASP A 163 45.35 -31.78 -11.71
C ASP A 163 46.39 -31.03 -12.57
N LEU A 164 47.65 -31.17 -12.20
CA LEU A 164 48.76 -30.54 -12.90
C LEU A 164 49.33 -31.44 -14.00
N SER A 165 49.02 -32.73 -14.03
CA SER A 165 49.70 -33.71 -14.90
C SER A 165 49.71 -33.30 -16.38
N THR A 166 48.59 -32.77 -16.89
CA THR A 166 48.37 -32.41 -18.30
C THR A 166 48.70 -30.96 -18.65
N MET A 167 49.23 -30.16 -17.73
CA MET A 167 49.43 -28.72 -17.92
C MET A 167 50.84 -28.36 -18.43
N ASP A 168 50.96 -27.23 -19.15
CA ASP A 168 52.24 -26.64 -19.53
C ASP A 168 53.00 -26.10 -18.29
N SER A 169 54.33 -26.05 -18.37
CA SER A 169 55.22 -25.67 -17.26
C SER A 169 54.85 -24.32 -16.62
N ASP A 170 54.55 -23.30 -17.42
CA ASP A 170 54.22 -21.96 -16.92
C ASP A 170 52.91 -21.94 -16.14
N LYS A 171 51.91 -22.67 -16.64
CA LYS A 171 50.60 -22.78 -15.99
C LYS A 171 50.70 -23.61 -14.70
N LYS A 172 51.53 -24.66 -14.71
CA LYS A 172 51.85 -25.46 -13.50
C LYS A 172 52.45 -24.57 -12.42
N ASN A 173 53.47 -23.77 -12.77
CA ASN A 173 54.13 -22.87 -11.84
C ASN A 173 53.15 -21.84 -11.26
N TYR A 174 52.26 -21.28 -12.08
CA TYR A 174 51.22 -20.36 -11.62
C TYR A 174 50.28 -21.01 -10.58
N VAL A 175 49.74 -22.20 -10.87
CA VAL A 175 48.83 -22.89 -9.94
C VAL A 175 49.55 -23.26 -8.64
N LEU A 176 50.81 -23.72 -8.71
CA LEU A 176 51.62 -24.02 -7.52
C LEU A 176 51.85 -22.77 -6.66
N ALA A 177 52.19 -21.63 -7.27
CA ALA A 177 52.35 -20.36 -6.56
C ALA A 177 51.04 -19.92 -5.89
N MET A 178 49.91 -20.06 -6.58
CA MET A 178 48.60 -19.73 -6.03
C MET A 178 48.21 -20.65 -4.87
N ARG A 179 48.47 -21.96 -4.96
CA ARG A 179 48.27 -22.90 -3.84
C ARG A 179 49.07 -22.51 -2.61
N HIS A 180 50.35 -22.21 -2.80
CA HIS A 180 51.23 -21.79 -1.73
C HIS A 180 50.68 -20.54 -1.04
N LYS A 181 50.23 -19.53 -1.81
CA LYS A 181 49.61 -18.32 -1.27
C LYS A 181 48.34 -18.61 -0.46
N LEU A 182 47.45 -19.47 -0.96
CA LEU A 182 46.22 -19.83 -0.27
C LEU A 182 46.48 -20.62 1.02
N GLN A 183 47.46 -21.53 1.01
CA GLN A 183 47.90 -22.23 2.22
C GLN A 183 48.36 -21.20 3.26
N HIS A 184 49.32 -20.32 2.95
CA HIS A 184 49.78 -19.33 3.94
C HIS A 184 48.70 -18.37 4.44
N GLN A 185 47.67 -18.03 3.64
CA GLN A 185 46.55 -17.21 4.09
C GLN A 185 45.58 -17.94 5.03
N SER A 186 45.40 -19.24 4.86
CA SER A 186 44.51 -20.07 5.70
C SER A 186 45.08 -20.43 7.08
N TRP A 187 46.41 -20.30 7.27
CA TRP A 187 47.12 -20.70 8.50
C TRP A 187 47.58 -19.53 9.38
N LEU A 188 47.23 -18.27 9.03
CA LEU A 188 47.46 -17.11 9.89
C LEU A 188 46.24 -16.89 10.81
N PRO A 189 46.40 -16.93 12.16
CA PRO A 189 45.32 -16.73 13.11
C PRO A 189 44.75 -15.30 13.11
#